data_AF-A0A2W4Z9G6-F1
#
_entry.id   AF-A0A2W4Z9G6-F1
#
_cell.length_a   1.000
_cell.length_b   1.000
_cell.length_c   1.000
_cell.angle_alpha   90.00
_cell.angle_beta   90.00
_cell.angle_gamma   90.00
#
_symmetry.space_group_name_H-M   'P 1'
#
loop_
_entity.id
_entity.type
_entity.pdbx_description
1 polymer ?
#
loop_
_entity_poly.entity_id
_entity_poly.type
_entity_poly.pdbx_seq_one_letter_code
_entity_poly.pdbx_strand_id
1 'polypeptide(L)'
;GNDQLIIWGDIVHVPAVQFENPGAGIGFDIDPELARKTRAKIFDEAATDRIRIAGMHLAFPAIGHLARRGKGYEFVPQQWETDVA
;
A
#
# COMPACT_ATOMS: atom_id res chain seq x y z
N GLY A 1 -14.06 17.89 -1.91
CA GLY A 1 -14.60 16.62 -1.39
C GLY A 1 -13.64 16.07 -0.35
N ASN A 2 -14.06 15.07 0.42
CA ASN A 2 -13.27 14.49 1.51
C ASN A 2 -12.56 13.18 1.10
N ASP A 3 -12.80 12.68 -0.11
CA ASP A 3 -12.14 11.48 -0.63
C ASP A 3 -10.70 11.76 -1.03
N GLN A 4 -9.81 10.84 -0.65
CA GLN A 4 -8.39 10.86 -1.00
C GLN A 4 -7.98 9.52 -1.64
N LEU A 5 -6.99 9.59 -2.54
CA LEU A 5 -6.35 8.45 -3.18
C LEU A 5 -4.85 8.71 -3.26
N ILE A 6 -4.04 7.75 -2.78
CA ILE A 6 -2.59 7.76 -2.96
C ILE A 6 -2.25 6.81 -4.11
N ILE A 7 -1.74 7.37 -5.21
CA ILE A 7 -1.13 6.58 -6.28
C ILE A 7 0.37 6.48 -5.97
N TRP A 8 0.79 5.39 -5.33
CA TRP A 8 2.09 5.37 -4.63
C TRP A 8 3.27 4.90 -5.48
N GLY A 9 3.10 4.62 -6.78
CA GLY A 9 4.23 4.09 -7.57
C GLY A 9 4.65 2.69 -7.14
N ASP A 10 5.96 2.53 -6.97
CA ASP A 10 6.64 1.26 -6.70
C ASP A 10 7.00 1.12 -5.22
N ILE A 11 6.22 1.75 -4.35
CA ILE A 11 6.37 1.61 -2.89
C ILE A 11 6.27 0.16 -2.46
N VAL A 12 5.62 -0.73 -3.22
CA VAL A 12 5.59 -2.19 -2.99
C VAL A 12 5.86 -2.91 -4.31
N HIS A 13 6.65 -3.97 -4.25
CA HIS A 13 6.95 -4.88 -5.36
C HIS A 13 6.61 -6.35 -5.04
N VAL A 14 6.78 -6.76 -3.78
CA VAL A 14 6.49 -8.11 -3.29
C VAL A 14 5.47 -8.00 -2.14
N PRO A 15 4.16 -7.88 -2.46
CA PRO A 15 3.10 -7.64 -1.48
C PRO A 15 3.11 -8.61 -0.29
N ALA A 16 3.30 -9.90 -0.59
CA ALA A 16 3.28 -10.98 0.40
C ALA A 16 4.38 -10.84 1.48
N VAL A 17 5.43 -10.06 1.22
CA VAL A 17 6.53 -9.84 2.17
C VAL A 17 6.46 -8.42 2.74
N GLN A 18 6.28 -7.43 1.87
CA GLN A 18 6.49 -6.02 2.22
C GLN A 18 5.35 -5.43 3.05
N PHE A 19 4.14 -6.01 3.00
CA PHE A 19 3.06 -5.62 3.90
C PHE A 19 3.27 -6.12 5.33
N GLU A 20 3.64 -7.40 5.49
CA GLU A 20 3.93 -7.97 6.81
C GLU A 20 5.22 -7.39 7.42
N ASN A 21 6.22 -7.12 6.58
CA ASN A 21 7.49 -6.51 6.97
C ASN A 21 7.84 -5.31 6.06
N PRO A 22 7.39 -4.08 6.42
CA PRO A 22 7.70 -2.86 5.66
C PRO A 22 9.20 -2.50 5.62
N GLY A 23 10.02 -3.11 6.49
CA GLY A 23 11.47 -2.98 6.43
C GLY A 23 12.12 -3.80 5.32
N ALA A 24 11.38 -4.69 4.64
CA ALA A 24 11.90 -5.45 3.52
C ALA A 24 12.08 -4.54 2.29
N GLY A 25 13.34 -4.34 1.89
CA GLY A 25 13.69 -3.67 0.63
C GLY A 25 13.66 -4.61 -0.56
N ILE A 26 13.96 -4.09 -1.75
CA ILE A 26 14.15 -4.88 -2.96
C ILE A 26 15.41 -4.41 -3.70
N GLY A 27 16.02 -5.27 -4.50
CA GLY A 27 17.24 -4.95 -5.26
C GLY A 27 17.10 -3.82 -6.29
N PHE A 28 15.87 -3.36 -6.56
CA PHE A 28 15.59 -2.22 -7.44
C PHE A 28 15.60 -0.87 -6.72
N ASP A 29 15.63 -0.86 -5.37
CA ASP A 29 15.72 0.37 -4.59
C ASP A 29 17.10 1.01 -4.81
N ILE A 30 17.14 2.21 -5.40
CA ILE A 30 18.40 2.96 -5.61
C ILE A 30 19.01 3.37 -4.26
N ASP A 31 18.16 3.80 -3.32
CA ASP A 31 18.51 4.02 -1.92
C ASP A 31 17.60 3.13 -1.04
N PRO A 32 18.09 1.95 -0.60
CA PRO A 32 17.28 1.01 0.17
C PRO A 32 16.80 1.56 1.52
N GLU A 33 17.57 2.45 2.14
CA GLU A 33 17.21 3.00 3.45
C GLU A 33 16.11 4.05 3.31
N LEU A 34 16.25 4.93 2.31
CA LEU A 34 15.20 5.89 1.97
C LEU A 34 13.91 5.17 1.54
N ALA A 35 14.01 4.10 0.74
CA ALA A 35 12.86 3.33 0.29
C ALA A 35 12.08 2.72 1.46
N ARG A 36 12.78 2.10 2.43
CA ARG A 36 12.15 1.56 3.66
C ARG A 36 11.46 2.63 4.48
N LYS A 37 12.11 3.77 4.72
CA LYS A 37 11.52 4.91 5.46
C LYS A 37 10.29 5.46 4.75
N THR A 38 10.37 5.60 3.43
CA THR A 38 9.28 6.12 2.61
C THR A 38 8.08 5.18 2.65
N ARG A 39 8.31 3.88 2.46
CA ARG A 39 7.26 2.85 2.56
C ARG A 39 6.60 2.84 3.93
N ALA A 40 7.38 2.84 5.00
CA ALA A 40 6.85 2.86 6.37
C ALA A 40 5.98 4.10 6.61
N LYS A 41 6.43 5.28 6.19
CA LYS A 41 5.65 6.53 6.29
C LYS A 41 4.33 6.44 5.51
N ILE A 42 4.39 6.02 4.24
CA ILE A 42 3.19 5.94 3.40
C ILE A 42 2.20 4.90 3.94
N PHE A 43 2.68 3.76 4.43
CA PHE A 43 1.81 2.76 5.05
C PHE A 43 1.12 3.29 6.31
N ASP A 44 1.87 4.01 7.15
CA ASP A 44 1.33 4.60 8.36
C ASP A 44 0.25 5.64 8.08
N GLU A 45 0.50 6.54 7.11
CA GLU A 45 -0.46 7.54 6.64
C GLU A 45 -1.71 6.88 6.06
N ALA A 46 -1.55 5.98 5.08
CA ALA A 46 -2.66 5.30 4.41
C ALA A 46 -3.52 4.49 5.38
N ALA A 47 -2.92 3.80 6.35
CA ALA A 47 -3.65 2.99 7.33
C ALA A 47 -4.33 3.82 8.42
N THR A 48 -3.71 4.93 8.87
CA THR A 48 -4.26 5.80 9.91
C THR A 48 -5.48 6.54 9.41
N ASP A 49 -5.34 7.17 8.25
CA ASP A 49 -6.37 8.04 7.68
C ASP A 49 -7.35 7.25 6.78
N ARG A 50 -7.13 5.94 6.65
CA ARG A 50 -7.91 5.03 5.79
C ARG A 50 -8.03 5.54 4.36
N ILE A 51 -6.91 6.04 3.83
CA ILE A 51 -6.84 6.57 2.46
C ILE A 51 -6.78 5.39 1.47
N ARG A 52 -7.51 5.48 0.36
CA ARG A 52 -7.39 4.51 -0.73
C ARG A 52 -6.00 4.57 -1.32
N ILE A 53 -5.44 3.43 -1.69
CA ILE A 53 -4.16 3.34 -2.39
C ILE A 53 -4.36 2.69 -3.77
N ALA A 54 -3.52 3.10 -4.73
CA ALA A 54 -3.35 2.45 -6.02
C ALA A 54 -1.85 2.17 -6.25
N GLY A 55 -1.49 0.89 -6.45
CA GLY A 55 -0.09 0.45 -6.48
C GLY A 55 0.32 -0.33 -7.72
N MET A 56 1.47 0.00 -8.31
CA MET A 56 1.87 -0.52 -9.63
C MET A 56 2.16 -2.03 -9.66
N HIS A 57 2.50 -2.63 -8.52
CA HIS A 57 2.81 -4.06 -8.41
C HIS A 57 1.91 -4.81 -7.43
N LEU A 58 0.68 -4.31 -7.24
CA LEU A 58 -0.37 -5.08 -6.56
C LEU A 58 -1.19 -5.87 -7.58
N ALA A 59 -1.90 -6.89 -7.11
CA ALA A 59 -2.82 -7.65 -7.95
C ALA A 59 -3.89 -6.71 -8.53
N PHE A 60 -4.04 -6.72 -9.86
CA PHE A 60 -5.03 -5.91 -10.58
C PHE A 60 -6.45 -6.14 -10.02
N PRO A 61 -7.26 -5.08 -9.76
CA PRO A 61 -7.13 -3.69 -10.20
C PRO A 61 -6.21 -2.81 -9.33
N ALA A 62 -5.53 -3.40 -8.35
CA ALA A 62 -4.52 -2.75 -7.51
C ALA A 62 -5.02 -1.56 -6.67
N ILE A 63 -6.34 -1.47 -6.44
CA ILE A 63 -6.96 -0.44 -5.59
C ILE A 63 -7.48 -1.09 -4.31
N GLY A 64 -7.27 -0.42 -3.18
CA GLY A 64 -7.75 -0.87 -1.88
C GLY A 64 -7.33 0.05 -0.75
N HIS A 65 -7.28 -0.48 0.46
CA HIS A 65 -6.80 0.22 1.66
C HIS A 65 -5.74 -0.62 2.37
N LEU A 66 -5.01 0.00 3.30
CA LEU A 66 -4.19 -0.73 4.25
C LEU A 66 -4.87 -0.79 5.62
N ALA A 67 -4.88 -1.99 6.20
CA ALA A 67 -5.24 -2.22 7.59
C ALA A 67 -3.99 -2.58 8.40
N ARG A 68 -3.91 -2.18 9.67
CA ARG A 68 -2.84 -2.63 10.57
C ARG A 68 -3.09 -4.08 10.99
N ARG A 69 -2.06 -4.93 10.91
CA ARG A 69 -2.12 -6.36 11.23
C ARG A 69 -0.86 -6.78 11.99
N GLY A 70 -0.98 -7.00 13.29
CA GLY A 70 0.16 -7.32 14.14
C GLY A 70 1.20 -6.20 14.12
N LYS A 71 2.43 -6.51 13.67
CA LYS A 71 3.53 -5.53 13.52
C LYS A 71 3.62 -4.92 12.11
N GLY A 72 2.80 -5.39 11.17
CA GLY A 72 2.79 -4.94 9.78
C GLY A 72 1.40 -4.49 9.35
N TYR A 73 1.13 -4.70 8.07
CA TYR A 73 -0.06 -4.24 7.39
C TYR A 73 -0.68 -5.37 6.57
N GLU A 74 -1.94 -5.19 6.21
CA GLU A 74 -2.69 -6.05 5.32
C GLU A 74 -3.32 -5.17 4.24
N PHE A 75 -3.13 -5.53 2.98
CA PHE A 75 -3.85 -4.90 1.88
C PHE A 75 -5.26 -5.47 1.81
N VAL A 76 -6.25 -4.59 1.92
CA VAL A 76 -7.67 -4.92 1.80
C VAL A 76 -8.12 -4.44 0.41
N PRO A 77 -8.29 -5.35 -0.57
CA PRO A 77 -8.69 -4.97 -1.91
C PRO A 77 -10.07 -4.31 -1.90
N GLN A 78 -10.24 -3.29 -2.74
CA GLN A 78 -11.56 -2.72 -2.97
C GLN A 78 -12.49 -3.79 -3.53
N GLN A 79 -13.69 -3.87 -2.97
CA GLN A 79 -14.73 -4.73 -3.50
C GLN A 79 -15.29 -4.11 -4.79
N TRP A 80 -15.59 -4.97 -5.76
CA TRP A 80 -16.28 -4.54 -6.96
C TRP A 80 -17.69 -4.11 -6.59
N GLU A 81 -18.01 -2.86 -6.92
CA GLU A 81 -19.35 -2.30 -6.75
C GLU A 81 -19.90 -2.01 -8.15
N THR A 82 -20.97 -2.71 -8.52
CA THR A 82 -21.80 -2.33 -9.66
C THR A 82 -22.88 -1.39 -9.14
N ASP A 83 -22.96 -0.17 -9.67
CA ASP A 83 -24.21 0.58 -9.63
C ASP A 83 -25.24 -0.16 -10.49
N VAL A 84 -25.86 -1.19 -9.92
CA VAL A 84 -27.18 -1.64 -10.34
C VAL A 84 -28.16 -0.98 -9.40
N ALA A 85 -28.62 0.18 -9.84
CA ALA A 85 -29.92 0.70 -9.42
C ALA A 85 -31.03 -0.28 -9.83
#